data_AF-A0A8H9KZP3-F1
#
_entry.id   AF-A0A8H9KZP3-F1
#
_cell.length_a   1.000
_cell.length_b   1.000
_cell.length_c   1.000
_cell.angle_alpha   90.00
_cell.angle_beta   90.00
_cell.angle_gamma   90.00
#
_symmetry.space_group_name_H-M   'P 1'
#
loop_
_entity.id
_entity.type
_entity.pdbx_description
1 polymer ?
#
loop_
_entity_poly.entity_id
_entity_poly.type
_entity_poly.pdbx_seq_one_letter_code
_entity_poly.pdbx_strand_id
1 'polypeptide(L)'
;MTTATAVAHPNIALVKYWGKADASLALPATGSVSMGLDVFPTTTTVTVGAAEDTLTLNGAATTDGALVRVTQFLDLVRDLAGSTDRAARRQ
;
A
#
# COMPACT_ATOMS: atom_id res chain seq x y z
N MET A 1 9.01 -19.03 -4.79
CA MET A 1 8.57 -17.88 -3.98
C MET A 1 9.51 -16.73 -4.25
N THR A 2 8.97 -15.62 -4.73
CA THR A 2 9.75 -14.43 -5.08
C THR A 2 9.54 -13.38 -4.01
N THR A 3 10.62 -12.80 -3.48
CA THR A 3 10.56 -11.81 -2.41
C THR A 3 11.20 -10.51 -2.85
N ALA A 4 10.54 -9.39 -2.54
CA ALA A 4 11.06 -8.05 -2.78
C ALA A 4 10.87 -7.17 -1.55
N THR A 5 11.83 -6.29 -1.29
CA THR A 5 11.77 -5.28 -0.22
C THR A 5 11.88 -3.90 -0.84
N ALA A 6 10.99 -2.99 -0.44
CA ALA A 6 11.01 -1.60 -0.85
C ALA A 6 10.93 -0.67 0.37
N VAL A 7 11.46 0.54 0.20
CA VAL A 7 11.40 1.62 1.19
C VAL A 7 10.58 2.76 0.61
N ALA A 8 9.59 3.25 1.37
CA ALA A 8 8.75 4.38 1.01
C ALA A 8 8.92 5.52 2.02
N HIS A 9 9.04 6.73 1.52
CA HIS A 9 9.27 7.93 2.33
C HIS A 9 7.95 8.71 2.54
N PRO A 10 7.70 9.25 3.75
CA PRO A 10 6.55 10.12 3.98
C PRO A 10 6.74 11.45 3.23
N ASN A 11 5.65 12.21 3.08
CA ASN A 11 5.67 13.54 2.47
C ASN A 11 4.87 14.55 3.29
N ILE A 12 5.21 15.84 3.16
CA ILE A 12 4.48 16.96 3.77
C ILE A 12 3.90 17.84 2.67
N ALA A 13 2.60 18.13 2.75
CA ALA A 13 1.90 18.97 1.78
C ALA A 13 2.28 20.45 1.94
N LEU A 14 2.72 21.06 0.83
CA LEU A 14 2.93 22.51 0.67
C LEU A 14 1.65 23.18 0.12
N VAL A 15 0.99 22.51 -0.82
CA VAL A 15 -0.39 22.81 -1.24
C VAL A 15 -1.26 21.64 -0.80
N LYS A 16 -2.29 21.92 0.00
CA LYS A 16 -3.05 20.91 0.72
C LYS A 16 -3.98 20.11 -0.20
N TYR A 17 -3.99 18.79 -0.02
CA TYR A 17 -5.10 17.95 -0.46
C TYR A 17 -6.26 18.16 0.53
N TRP A 18 -7.34 18.80 0.08
CA TRP A 18 -8.51 19.05 0.93
C TRP A 18 -9.80 18.99 0.12
N GLY A 19 -10.74 18.15 0.58
CA GLY A 19 -11.98 17.86 -0.14
C GLY A 19 -11.81 16.77 -1.20
N LYS A 20 -12.89 16.01 -1.43
CA LYS A 20 -12.96 14.94 -2.43
C LYS A 20 -14.01 15.31 -3.47
N ALA A 21 -13.65 15.26 -4.75
CA ALA A 21 -14.61 15.33 -5.84
C ALA A 21 -15.37 14.00 -5.98
N ASP A 22 -14.66 12.88 -5.78
CA ASP A 22 -15.23 11.53 -5.72
C ASP A 22 -14.61 10.75 -4.55
N ALA A 23 -15.44 10.36 -3.59
CA ALA A 23 -14.99 9.64 -2.41
C ALA A 23 -14.69 8.15 -2.67
N SER A 24 -15.33 7.54 -3.66
CA SER A 24 -15.19 6.13 -4.00
C SER A 24 -13.86 5.84 -4.70
N LEU A 25 -13.44 6.76 -5.58
CA LEU A 25 -12.16 6.71 -6.29
C LEU A 25 -11.05 7.52 -5.59
N ALA A 26 -11.37 8.15 -4.46
CA ALA A 26 -10.49 9.07 -3.73
C ALA A 26 -9.96 10.26 -4.55
N LEU A 27 -10.69 10.71 -5.57
CA LEU A 27 -10.30 11.83 -6.43
C LEU A 27 -10.39 13.18 -5.68
N PRO A 28 -9.33 14.01 -5.73
CA PRO A 28 -9.32 15.31 -5.06
C PRO A 28 -10.29 16.31 -5.67
N ALA A 29 -10.77 17.24 -4.84
CA ALA A 29 -11.45 18.45 -5.33
C ALA A 29 -10.49 19.48 -5.94
N THR A 30 -9.23 19.49 -5.52
CA THR A 30 -8.19 20.43 -5.97
C THR A 30 -6.83 19.74 -6.09
N GLY A 31 -5.95 20.27 -6.95
CA GLY A 31 -4.55 19.82 -6.99
C GLY A 31 -3.83 20.04 -5.65
N SER A 32 -2.78 19.23 -5.41
CA SER A 32 -1.89 19.34 -4.25
C SER A 32 -0.42 19.23 -4.67
N VAL A 33 0.47 19.72 -3.81
CA VAL A 33 1.93 19.65 -4.00
C VAL A 33 2.54 19.32 -2.65
N SER A 34 3.46 18.35 -2.61
CA SER A 34 4.14 17.93 -1.38
C SER A 34 5.63 17.73 -1.59
N MET A 35 6.36 17.65 -0.49
CA MET A 35 7.79 17.39 -0.44
C MET A 35 8.03 16.06 0.30
N GLY A 36 8.75 15.14 -0.33
CA GLY A 36 9.19 13.91 0.30
C GLY A 36 10.22 14.18 1.40
N LEU A 37 10.19 13.39 2.47
CA LEU A 37 11.11 13.50 3.59
C LEU A 37 12.09 12.33 3.62
N ASP A 38 13.37 12.60 3.84
CA ASP A 38 14.39 11.56 4.02
C ASP A 38 14.42 10.99 5.46
N VAL A 39 13.32 11.14 6.19
CA VAL A 39 13.18 10.69 7.59
C VAL A 39 11.88 9.94 7.77
N PHE A 40 11.85 9.07 8.78
CA PHE A 40 10.71 8.21 9.11
C PHE A 40 10.24 7.31 7.94
N PRO A 41 11.15 6.63 7.23
CA PRO A 41 10.76 5.77 6.13
C PRO A 41 9.96 4.57 6.63
N THR A 42 9.16 4.01 5.73
CA THR A 42 8.49 2.72 5.89
C THR A 42 9.20 1.68 5.02
N THR A 43 9.65 0.59 5.62
CA THR A 43 10.18 -0.57 4.88
C THR A 43 9.07 -1.61 4.76
N THR A 44 8.88 -2.19 3.58
CA THR A 44 7.91 -3.27 3.36
C THR A 44 8.56 -4.38 2.55
N THR A 45 8.41 -5.61 3.02
CA THR A 45 8.78 -6.84 2.29
C THR A 45 7.51 -7.55 1.85
N VAL A 46 7.49 -7.99 0.59
CA VAL A 46 6.41 -8.81 0.00
C VAL A 46 7.01 -10.11 -0.53
N THR A 47 6.41 -11.24 -0.16
CA THR A 47 6.73 -12.56 -0.70
C THR A 47 5.54 -13.12 -1.45
N VAL A 48 5.71 -13.42 -2.73
CA VAL A 48 4.69 -13.99 -3.62
C VAL A 48 4.78 -15.52 -3.63
N GLY A 49 3.61 -16.17 -3.66
CA GLY A 49 3.44 -17.62 -3.62
C GLY A 49 2.99 -18.15 -2.26
N ALA A 50 2.37 -17.32 -1.43
CA ALA A 50 1.75 -17.74 -0.17
C ALA A 50 0.44 -18.51 -0.44
N ALA A 51 -0.08 -19.21 0.57
CA ALA A 51 -1.38 -19.88 0.47
C ALA A 51 -2.54 -18.87 0.44
N GLU A 52 -2.41 -17.77 1.17
CA GLU A 52 -3.38 -16.69 1.29
C GLU A 52 -2.68 -15.34 1.48
N ASP A 53 -3.42 -14.25 1.25
CA ASP A 53 -2.90 -12.91 1.48
C ASP A 53 -2.81 -12.66 2.99
N THR A 54 -1.63 -12.26 3.47
CA THR A 54 -1.40 -11.99 4.89
C THR A 54 -0.70 -10.66 5.09
N LEU A 55 -0.99 -10.01 6.21
CA LEU A 55 -0.42 -8.71 6.56
C LEU A 55 0.14 -8.74 7.98
N THR A 56 1.40 -8.35 8.12
CA THR A 56 2.03 -8.05 9.41
C THR A 56 2.46 -6.59 9.41
N LEU A 57 2.05 -5.83 10.42
CA LEU A 57 2.43 -4.44 10.64
C LEU A 57 3.15 -4.30 11.98
N ASN A 58 4.38 -3.78 11.97
CA ASN A 58 5.22 -3.60 13.17
C ASN A 58 5.37 -4.90 13.98
N GLY A 59 5.44 -6.04 13.29
CA GLY A 59 5.55 -7.37 13.90
C GLY A 59 4.23 -7.98 14.41
N ALA A 60 3.10 -7.27 14.31
CA ALA A 60 1.79 -7.79 14.67
C ALA A 60 1.00 -8.22 13.43
N ALA A 61 0.48 -9.45 13.42
CA ALA A 61 -0.43 -9.91 12.38
C ALA A 61 -1.71 -9.08 12.39
N THR A 62 -2.19 -8.71 11.21
CA THR A 62 -3.39 -7.89 11.04
C THR A 62 -4.41 -8.67 10.23
N THR A 63 -5.61 -8.84 10.80
CA THR A 63 -6.74 -9.52 10.15
C THR A 63 -7.94 -8.58 9.96
N ASP A 64 -7.78 -7.30 10.30
CA ASP A 64 -8.83 -6.30 10.24
C ASP A 64 -8.94 -5.65 8.84
N GLY A 65 -9.68 -4.54 8.75
CA GLY A 65 -9.91 -3.82 7.51
C GLY A 65 -8.64 -3.36 6.78
N ALA A 66 -7.47 -3.34 7.42
CA ALA A 66 -6.21 -3.09 6.73
C ALA A 66 -5.81 -4.22 5.79
N LEU A 67 -6.00 -5.48 6.19
CA LEU A 67 -5.73 -6.63 5.31
C LEU A 67 -6.65 -6.59 4.09
N VAL A 68 -7.94 -6.30 4.29
CA VAL A 68 -8.91 -6.16 3.18
C VAL A 68 -8.45 -5.14 2.13
N ARG A 69 -8.01 -3.95 2.58
CA ARG A 69 -7.51 -2.91 1.66
C ARG A 69 -6.23 -3.34 0.94
N VAL A 70 -5.32 -4.05 1.62
CA VAL A 70 -4.10 -4.57 1.00
C VAL A 70 -4.44 -5.64 -0.03
N THR A 71 -5.36 -6.56 0.28
CA THR A 71 -5.82 -7.59 -0.67
C THR A 71 -6.45 -6.98 -1.91
N GLN A 72 -7.32 -5.97 -1.76
CA GLN A 72 -7.91 -5.23 -2.89
C GLN A 72 -6.84 -4.56 -3.77
N PHE A 73 -5.79 -4.00 -3.17
CA PHE A 73 -4.68 -3.45 -3.93
C PHE A 73 -3.87 -4.54 -4.64
N LEU A 74 -3.64 -5.69 -3.98
CA LEU A 74 -2.96 -6.83 -4.58
C LEU A 74 -3.77 -7.47 -5.71
N ASP A 75 -5.11 -7.39 -5.70
CA ASP A 75 -5.95 -7.79 -6.83
C ASP A 75 -5.56 -7.00 -8.09
N LEU A 76 -5.41 -5.68 -7.98
CA LEU A 76 -4.98 -4.84 -9.11
C LEU A 76 -3.59 -5.22 -9.64
N VAL A 77 -2.64 -5.49 -8.74
CA VAL A 77 -1.27 -5.90 -9.12
C VAL A 77 -1.29 -7.27 -9.80
N ARG A 78 -2.10 -8.21 -9.30
CA ARG A 78 -2.28 -9.54 -9.87
C ARG A 78 -2.88 -9.47 -11.27
N ASP A 79 -3.91 -8.66 -11.46
CA ASP A 79 -4.54 -8.43 -12.77
C ASP A 79 -3.54 -7.86 -13.78
N LEU A 80 -2.76 -6.85 -13.38
CA LEU A 80 -1.71 -6.26 -14.22
C LEU A 80 -0.59 -7.25 -14.55
N ALA A 81 -0.27 -8.16 -13.62
CA ALA A 81 0.77 -9.18 -13.81
C ALA A 81 0.27 -10.45 -14.51
N GLY A 82 -1.05 -10.61 -14.72
CA GLY A 82 -1.64 -11.85 -15.22
C GLY A 82 -1.41 -13.06 -14.30
N SER A 83 -1.37 -12.84 -12.98
CA SER A 83 -1.09 -13.87 -11.97
C SER A 83 -2.23 -14.01 -10.96
N THR A 84 -2.39 -15.21 -10.41
CA THR A 84 -3.32 -15.49 -9.31
C THR A 84 -2.62 -15.72 -7.97
N ASP A 85 -1.30 -15.55 -7.91
CA ASP A 85 -0.50 -15.89 -6.73
C ASP A 85 -0.78 -14.96 -5.55
N ARG A 86 -1.00 -15.54 -4.37
CA ARG A 86 -1.19 -14.79 -3.13
C ARG A 86 0.13 -14.33 -2.54
N ALA A 87 0.07 -13.28 -1.72
CA ALA A 87 1.26 -12.63 -1.18
C ALA A 87 1.21 -12.42 0.33
N ALA A 88 2.33 -12.70 0.99
CA ALA A 88 2.56 -12.31 2.38
C ALA A 88 3.29 -10.97 2.42
N ARG A 89 2.73 -9.99 3.13
CA ARG A 89 3.29 -8.64 3.31
C ARG A 89 3.71 -8.43 4.76
N ARG A 90 4.92 -7.92 4.96
CA ARG A 90 5.43 -7.46 6.26
C ARG A 90 5.93 -6.03 6.16
N GLN A 91 5.45 -5.17 7.06
CA GLN A 91 5.88 -3.79 7.25
C GLN A 91 6.36 -3.62 8.69
#